data_AF-A0A7K0A682-F1
#
_entry.id   AF-A0A7K0A682-F1
#
_cell.length_a   1.000
_cell.length_b   1.000
_cell.length_c   1.000
_cell.angle_alpha   90.00
_cell.angle_beta   90.00
_cell.angle_gamma   90.00
#
_symmetry.space_group_name_H-M   'P 1'
#
loop_
_entity.id
_entity.type
_entity.pdbx_description
1 polymer ?
#
loop_
_entity_poly.entity_id
_entity_poly.type
_entity_poly.pdbx_seq_one_letter_code
_entity_poly.pdbx_strand_id
1 'polypeptide(L)'
;MATDGLVFGLGVCLDEERPSSALEETRSCIRMLEEALAEAGCTIADVAKVTVYLADRDDFAEMNEAYREAWTPPDYPLRFVVYSGLAPGVRVMMDATAVKQEV
;
A
#
# COMPACT_ATOMS: atom_id res chain seq x y z
N MET A 1 11.10 -5.68 6.03
CA MET A 1 12.48 -5.49 6.58
C MET A 1 12.39 -4.45 7.68
N ALA A 2 12.69 -4.79 8.93
CA ALA A 2 12.57 -3.86 10.07
C ALA A 2 13.96 -3.41 10.54
N THR A 3 14.08 -2.14 10.90
CA THR A 3 15.23 -1.57 11.65
C THR A 3 14.77 -1.22 13.08
N ASP A 4 15.66 -0.61 13.88
CA ASP A 4 15.36 -0.25 15.28
C ASP A 4 14.15 0.70 15.46
N GLY A 5 13.65 1.33 14.39
CA GLY A 5 12.44 2.18 14.49
C GLY A 5 11.59 2.31 13.21
N LEU A 6 12.05 1.79 12.07
CA LEU A 6 11.30 1.85 10.81
C LEU A 6 11.00 0.45 10.29
N VAL A 7 9.79 0.29 9.77
CA VAL A 7 9.35 -0.95 9.14
C VAL A 7 8.94 -0.64 7.71
N PHE A 8 9.50 -1.38 6.77
CA PHE A 8 9.23 -1.21 5.34
C PHE A 8 8.39 -2.38 4.82
N GLY A 9 7.34 -2.05 4.08
CA GLY A 9 6.43 -2.99 3.43
C GLY A 9 6.22 -2.66 1.96
N LEU A 10 6.04 -3.69 1.15
CA LEU A 10 5.69 -3.59 -0.27
C LEU A 10 4.44 -4.42 -0.53
N GLY A 11 3.44 -3.82 -1.18
CA GLY A 11 2.27 -4.50 -1.72
C GLY A 11 2.30 -4.50 -3.24
N VAL A 12 2.29 -5.70 -3.83
CA VAL A 12 2.14 -5.90 -5.28
C VAL A 12 1.59 -7.30 -5.53
N CYS A 13 0.48 -7.41 -6.25
CA CYS A 13 -0.05 -8.72 -6.63
C CYS A 13 0.63 -9.17 -7.93
N LEU A 14 1.51 -10.17 -7.86
CA LEU A 14 2.22 -10.68 -9.04
C LEU A 14 1.59 -11.96 -9.62
N ASP A 15 0.60 -12.53 -8.94
CA ASP A 15 0.03 -13.84 -9.27
C ASP A 15 -0.81 -13.83 -10.55
N GLU A 16 -1.01 -15.02 -11.15
CA GLU A 16 -1.82 -15.21 -12.36
C GLU A 16 -3.32 -14.94 -12.12
N GLU A 17 -3.81 -15.18 -10.89
CA GLU A 17 -5.17 -14.88 -10.44
C GLU A 17 -5.29 -13.45 -9.88
N ARG A 18 -4.65 -12.48 -10.55
CA ARG A 18 -4.68 -11.08 -10.14
C ARG A 18 -6.11 -10.51 -10.22
N PRO A 19 -6.51 -9.62 -9.30
CA PRO A 19 -7.78 -8.93 -9.40
C PRO A 19 -7.92 -8.13 -10.69
N SER A 20 -9.15 -8.01 -11.18
CA SER A 20 -9.43 -7.41 -12.48
C SER A 20 -9.51 -5.87 -12.47
N SER A 21 -9.58 -5.28 -11.27
CA SER A 21 -9.79 -3.86 -11.01
C SER A 21 -8.70 -3.26 -10.13
N ALA A 22 -8.46 -1.95 -10.26
CA ALA A 22 -7.50 -1.25 -9.41
C ALA A 22 -8.00 -1.18 -7.95
N LEU A 23 -9.32 -1.18 -7.75
CA LEU A 23 -9.94 -1.26 -6.43
C LEU A 23 -9.48 -2.53 -5.67
N GLU A 24 -9.67 -3.70 -6.28
CA GLU A 24 -9.35 -4.98 -5.64
C GLU A 24 -7.84 -5.22 -5.53
N GLU A 25 -7.06 -4.76 -6.51
CA GLU A 25 -5.61 -4.83 -6.47
C GLU A 25 -5.05 -3.93 -5.34
N THR A 26 -5.63 -2.74 -5.14
CA THR A 26 -5.27 -1.86 -4.02
C THR A 26 -5.60 -2.49 -2.68
N ARG A 27 -6.79 -3.10 -2.52
CA ARG A 27 -7.14 -3.86 -1.29
C ARG A 27 -6.16 -4.99 -1.01
N SER A 28 -5.73 -5.69 -2.05
CA SER A 28 -4.75 -6.76 -1.93
C SER A 28 -3.37 -6.22 -1.53
N CYS A 29 -2.93 -5.11 -2.11
CA CYS A 29 -1.70 -4.43 -1.70
C CYS A 29 -1.74 -4.02 -0.22
N ILE A 30 -2.86 -3.45 0.24
CA ILE A 30 -3.03 -3.03 1.63
C ILE A 30 -2.99 -4.24 2.58
N ARG A 31 -3.68 -5.34 2.25
CA ARG A 31 -3.61 -6.59 3.04
C ARG A 31 -2.17 -7.13 3.15
N MET A 32 -1.42 -7.12 2.05
CA MET A 32 -0.02 -7.53 2.07
C MET A 32 0.85 -6.61 2.95
N LEU A 33 0.57 -5.31 2.93
CA LEU A 33 1.24 -4.36 3.83
C LEU A 33 0.88 -4.66 5.29
N GLU A 34 -0.39 -4.91 5.62
CA GLU A 34 -0.82 -5.30 6.97
C GLU A 34 -0.08 -6.55 7.47
N GLU A 35 -0.03 -7.60 6.65
CA GLU A 35 0.68 -8.84 6.96
C GLU A 35 2.18 -8.59 7.20
N ALA A 36 2.83 -7.84 6.30
CA ALA A 36 4.26 -7.53 6.42
C ALA A 36 4.59 -6.64 7.63
N LEU A 37 3.71 -5.70 7.99
CA LEU A 37 3.88 -4.83 9.14
C LEU A 37 3.65 -5.60 10.45
N ALA A 38 2.68 -6.54 10.47
CA ALA A 38 2.35 -7.34 11.63
C ALA A 38 3.54 -8.20 12.11
N GLU A 39 4.37 -8.70 11.20
CA GLU A 39 5.61 -9.44 11.54
C GLU A 39 6.58 -8.62 12.41
N ALA A 40 6.54 -7.29 12.30
CA ALA A 40 7.37 -6.38 13.08
C ALA A 40 6.66 -5.81 14.34
N GLY A 41 5.41 -6.21 14.57
CA GLY A 41 4.53 -5.69 15.62
C GLY A 41 3.89 -4.34 15.28
N CYS A 42 3.83 -3.97 14.00
CA CYS A 42 3.16 -2.76 13.52
C CYS A 42 1.80 -3.09 12.91
N THR A 43 0.98 -2.07 12.77
CA THR A 43 -0.33 -2.08 12.12
C THR A 43 -0.33 -1.08 10.96
N ILE A 44 -1.40 -1.10 10.15
CA ILE A 44 -1.56 -0.11 9.07
C ILE A 44 -1.65 1.34 9.58
N ALA A 45 -2.04 1.54 10.85
CA ALA A 45 -2.08 2.84 11.50
C ALA A 45 -0.69 3.40 11.82
N ASP A 46 0.34 2.54 11.88
CA ASP A 46 1.72 2.95 12.11
C ASP A 46 2.41 3.45 10.83
N VAL A 47 1.77 3.33 9.67
CA VAL A 47 2.29 3.82 8.40
C VAL A 47 2.39 5.34 8.45
N ALA A 48 3.59 5.87 8.26
CA ALA A 48 3.85 7.31 8.21
C ALA A 48 3.84 7.84 6.77
N LYS A 49 4.25 6.99 5.81
CA LYS A 49 4.31 7.34 4.40
C LYS A 49 3.93 6.16 3.52
N VAL A 50 3.21 6.46 2.45
CA VAL A 50 2.91 5.52 1.37
C VAL A 50 3.13 6.16 0.01
N THR A 51 3.81 5.43 -0.87
CA THR A 51 3.96 5.76 -2.29
C THR A 51 3.13 4.78 -3.10
N VAL A 52 2.17 5.29 -3.86
CA VAL A 52 1.34 4.50 -4.76
C VAL A 52 1.83 4.69 -6.18
N TYR A 53 2.11 3.58 -6.85
CA TYR A 53 2.46 3.52 -8.26
C TYR A 53 1.26 2.99 -9.04
N LEU A 54 0.81 3.76 -10.02
CA LEU A 54 -0.28 3.38 -10.92
C LEU A 54 0.25 3.18 -12.34
N ALA A 55 -0.22 2.14 -13.01
CA ALA A 55 0.08 1.92 -14.43
C ALA A 55 -0.71 2.88 -15.34
N ASP A 56 -1.96 3.20 -14.97
CA ASP A 56 -2.85 4.09 -15.72
C ASP A 56 -3.44 5.20 -14.81
N ARG A 57 -3.81 6.33 -15.43
CA ARG A 57 -4.49 7.45 -14.75
C ARG A 57 -5.95 7.15 -14.45
N ASP A 58 -6.59 6.31 -15.27
CA ASP A 58 -8.00 5.96 -15.12
C ASP A 58 -8.25 5.12 -13.86
N ASP A 59 -7.23 4.42 -13.36
CA ASP A 59 -7.26 3.61 -12.14
C ASP A 59 -7.25 4.45 -10.84
N PHE A 60 -7.01 5.77 -10.91
CA PHE A 60 -6.83 6.61 -9.72
C PHE A 60 -8.08 6.65 -8.82
N ALA A 61 -9.28 6.71 -9.41
CA ALA A 61 -10.52 6.82 -8.65
C ALA A 61 -10.78 5.56 -7.84
N GLU A 62 -10.66 4.39 -8.48
CA GLU A 62 -10.81 3.07 -7.85
C GLU A 62 -9.75 2.83 -6.77
N MET A 63 -8.48 3.13 -7.04
CA MET A 63 -7.43 3.04 -6.02
C MET A 63 -7.75 3.94 -4.82
N ASN A 64 -8.18 5.17 -5.06
CA ASN A 64 -8.46 6.12 -3.99
C ASN A 64 -9.68 5.73 -3.15
N GLU A 65 -10.65 5.00 -3.71
CA GLU A 65 -11.74 4.39 -2.96
C GLU A 65 -11.21 3.36 -1.96
N ALA A 66 -10.50 2.34 -2.44
CA ALA A 66 -9.89 1.32 -1.58
C ALA A 66 -8.94 1.92 -0.52
N TYR A 67 -8.16 2.93 -0.90
CA TYR A 67 -7.27 3.64 0.03
C TYR A 67 -8.02 4.23 1.24
N ARG A 68 -9.23 4.78 1.02
CA ARG A 68 -10.03 5.42 2.07
C ARG A 68 -10.76 4.41 2.97
N GLU A 69 -10.74 3.13 2.62
CA GLU A 69 -11.20 2.06 3.48
C GLU A 69 -10.15 1.70 4.54
N ALA A 70 -8.86 1.86 4.22
CA ALA A 70 -7.77 1.51 5.12
C ALA A 70 -7.35 2.66 6.05
N TRP A 71 -7.38 3.90 5.57
CA TRP A 71 -7.06 5.09 6.37
C TRP A 71 -8.21 6.08 6.38
N THR A 72 -8.47 6.67 7.55
CA THR A 72 -9.51 7.69 7.76
C THR A 72 -8.94 8.93 8.45
N PRO A 73 -9.50 10.13 8.23
CA PRO A 73 -8.98 11.34 8.88
C PRO A 73 -9.22 11.30 10.40
N PRO A 74 -8.28 11.82 11.22
CA PRO A 74 -7.09 12.60 10.82
C PRO A 74 -5.84 11.76 10.49
N ASP A 75 -5.91 10.45 10.63
CA ASP A 75 -4.76 9.54 10.69
C ASP A 75 -4.31 9.04 9.29
N TYR A 76 -4.28 9.94 8.31
CA TYR A 76 -3.74 9.61 6.99
C TYR A 76 -2.21 9.68 6.98
N PRO A 77 -1.52 8.67 6.41
CA PRO A 77 -0.11 8.81 6.13
C PRO A 77 0.13 9.87 5.06
N LEU A 78 1.36 10.39 5.00
CA LEU A 78 1.79 11.16 3.84
C LEU A 78 1.72 10.27 2.60
N ARG A 79 0.90 10.66 1.63
CA ARG A 79 0.71 9.93 0.38
C ARG A 79 1.37 10.63 -0.80
N PHE A 80 2.08 9.87 -1.62
CA PHE A 80 2.53 10.29 -2.95
C PHE A 80 2.00 9.31 -4.01
N VAL A 81 1.50 9.82 -5.15
CA VAL A 81 1.00 8.99 -6.25
C VAL A 81 1.82 9.31 -7.50
N VAL A 82 2.35 8.27 -8.13
CA VAL A 82 3.11 8.36 -9.38
C VAL A 82 2.54 7.45 -10.44
N TYR A 83 2.64 7.87 -11.69
CA TYR A 83 2.29 7.05 -12.84
C TYR A 83 3.58 6.47 -13.43
N SER A 84 3.68 5.15 -13.53
CA SER A 84 4.92 4.46 -13.91
C SER A 84 4.63 3.17 -14.66
N GLY A 85 5.56 2.74 -15.51
CA GLY A 85 5.51 1.40 -16.09
C GLY A 85 5.70 0.33 -15.00
N LEU A 86 4.68 -0.51 -14.79
CA LEU A 86 4.72 -1.66 -13.88
C LEU A 86 4.89 -2.97 -14.67
N ALA A 87 5.05 -4.08 -13.96
CA ALA A 87 5.07 -5.39 -14.59
C ALA A 87 3.77 -5.65 -15.38
N PRO A 88 3.80 -6.47 -16.45
CA PRO A 88 2.64 -6.70 -17.29
C PRO A 88 1.37 -7.07 -16.50
N GLY A 89 0.30 -6.31 -16.75
CA GLY A 89 -1.01 -6.48 -16.12
C GLY A 89 -1.11 -6.01 -14.67
N VAL A 90 -0.05 -5.46 -14.06
CA VAL A 90 -0.12 -4.87 -12.72
C VAL A 90 -0.65 -3.45 -12.88
N ARG A 91 -1.73 -3.09 -12.17
CA ARG A 91 -2.28 -1.73 -12.20
C ARG A 91 -1.79 -0.90 -11.01
N VAL A 92 -1.60 -1.55 -9.85
CA VAL A 92 -1.27 -0.88 -8.59
C VAL A 92 -0.10 -1.58 -7.89
N MET A 93 0.86 -0.77 -7.43
CA MET A 93 1.89 -1.20 -6.48
C MET A 93 2.01 -0.15 -5.37
N MET A 94 2.23 -0.59 -4.14
CA MET A 94 2.32 0.30 -2.97
C MET A 94 3.60 0.02 -2.18
N ASP A 95 4.36 1.06 -1.91
CA ASP A 95 5.50 1.04 -1.00
C ASP A 95 5.13 1.84 0.25
N ALA A 96 5.35 1.27 1.43
CA ALA A 96 4.99 1.91 2.69
C ALA A 96 6.14 1.86 3.71
N THR A 97 6.27 2.95 4.45
CA THR A 97 7.16 3.06 5.61
C THR A 97 6.31 3.34 6.85
N ALA A 98 6.43 2.47 7.85
CA ALA A 98 5.83 2.61 9.16
C ALA A 98 6.89 2.94 10.22
N VAL A 99 6.44 3.61 11.28
CA VAL A 99 7.26 3.93 12.45
C VAL A 99 6.84 3.00 13.58
N LYS A 100 7.78 2.17 14.04
CA LYS A 100 7.54 1.33 15.20
C LYS A 100 7.49 2.21 16.45
N GLN A 101 6.39 2.17 17.19
CA GLN A 101 6.30 2.87 18.47
C GLN A 101 7.23 2.17 19.47
N GLU A 102 8.12 2.93 20.10
CA GLU A 102 8.90 2.43 21.23
C GLU A 102 7.98 2.33 22.46
N VAL A 103 8.14 1.24 23.23
CA VAL A 103 7.45 1.02 24.51
C VAL A 103 8.27 1.64 25.63
#